data_AF-K1TK87-F1
#
_entry.id   AF-K1TK87-F1
#
_cell.length_a   1.000
_cell.length_b   1.000
_cell.length_c   1.000
_cell.angle_alpha   90.00
_cell.angle_beta   90.00
_cell.angle_gamma   90.00
#
_symmetry.space_group_name_H-M   'P 1'
#
loop_
_entity.id
_entity.type
_entity.pdbx_description
1 polymer ?
#
loop_
_entity_poly.entity_id
_entity_poly.type
_entity_poly.pdbx_seq_one_letter_code
_entity_poly.pdbx_strand_id
1 'polypeptide(L)' 'MKPAYQTVIFDIDGTLLKSDRGVMNALKYTTEKMGVPYPSAEIRQKFIGPPLHYNFHDLMGMNEADTARAIDL' A
#
# COMPACT_ATOMS: atom_id res chain seq x y z
N MET A 1 7.87 30.72 25.57
CA MET A 1 9.05 29.91 25.17
C MET A 1 9.11 29.88 23.66
N LYS A 2 10.32 29.91 23.05
CA LYS A 2 10.46 29.61 21.63
C LYS A 2 10.27 28.10 21.42
N PRO A 3 9.55 27.66 20.38
CA PRO A 3 9.43 26.24 20.07
C PRO A 3 10.80 25.66 19.69
N ALA A 4 11.06 24.42 20.08
CA ALA A 4 12.32 23.73 19.78
C ALA A 4 12.53 23.47 18.28
N TYR A 5 11.43 23.38 17.52
CA TYR A 5 11.43 23.14 16.08
C TYR A 5 10.48 24.12 15.36
N GLN A 6 10.86 24.53 14.15
CA GLN A 6 10.04 25.40 13.30
C GLN A 6 9.22 24.63 12.26
N THR A 7 9.55 23.36 12.02
CA THR A 7 8.95 22.55 10.96
C THR A 7 8.69 21.15 11.46
N VAL A 8 7.53 20.61 11.10
CA VAL A 8 7.13 19.23 11.34
C VAL A 8 6.64 18.68 10.00
N ILE A 9 7.13 17.50 9.63
CA ILE A 9 6.70 16.79 8.43
C ILE A 9 5.80 15.65 8.89
N PHE A 10 4.65 15.52 8.24
CA PHE A 10 3.70 14.45 8.50
C PHE A 10 3.60 13.56 7.27
N ASP A 11 3.63 12.26 7.52
CA ASP A 11 3.13 11.28 6.55
C ASP A 11 1.60 11.37 6.46
N ILE A 12 1.01 10.77 5.42
CA ILE A 12 -0.43 10.82 5.18
C ILE A 12 -1.08 9.54 5.71
N ASP A 13 -0.76 8.40 5.10
CA ASP A 13 -1.43 7.13 5.35
C ASP A 13 -1.04 6.56 6.71
N GLY A 14 -2.04 6.35 7.58
CA GLY A 14 -1.80 5.91 8.95
C GLY A 14 -1.26 6.97 9.90
N THR A 15 -0.98 8.20 9.42
CA THR A 15 -0.55 9.35 10.23
C THR A 15 -1.62 10.43 10.30
N LEU A 16 -1.95 11.06 9.17
CA LEU A 16 -3.02 12.07 9.10
C LEU A 16 -4.37 11.44 8.77
N LEU A 17 -4.38 10.37 7.97
CA LEU A 17 -5.58 9.73 7.47
C LEU A 17 -5.63 8.25 7.83
N LYS A 18 -6.82 7.80 8.23
CA LYS A 18 -7.15 6.38 8.37
C LYS A 18 -7.62 5.81 7.02
N SER A 19 -6.68 5.60 6.11
CA SER A 19 -6.93 5.25 4.69
C SER A 19 -7.02 3.73 4.42
N ASP A 20 -6.88 2.89 5.44
CA ASP A 20 -6.88 1.42 5.37
C ASP A 20 -8.05 0.87 4.56
N ARG A 21 -9.28 1.35 4.79
CA ARG A 21 -10.45 0.87 4.04
C ARG A 21 -10.33 1.09 2.53
N GLY A 22 -9.81 2.25 2.12
CA GLY A 22 -9.64 2.59 0.70
C GLY A 22 -8.60 1.70 0.04
N VAL A 23 -7.43 1.57 0.68
CA VAL A 23 -6.35 0.71 0.20
C VAL A 23 -6.78 -0.75 0.14
N MET A 24 -7.53 -1.26 1.11
CA MET A 24 -8.02 -2.64 1.10
C MET A 24 -9.01 -2.90 -0.05
N ASN A 25 -9.87 -1.93 -0.37
CA ASN A 25 -10.78 -2.06 -1.50
C ASN A 25 -10.03 -2.07 -2.83
N ALA A 26 -9.03 -1.19 -2.99
CA ALA A 26 -8.18 -1.16 -4.17
C ALA A 26 -7.41 -2.48 -4.34
N LEU A 27 -6.74 -2.95 -3.28
CA LEU A 27 -6.04 -4.23 -3.31
C LEU A 27 -6.96 -5.39 -3.67
N LYS A 28 -8.17 -5.43 -3.10
CA LYS A 28 -9.16 -6.44 -3.45
C LYS A 28 -9.50 -6.38 -4.94
N TYR A 29 -9.83 -5.20 -5.47
CA TYR A 29 -10.12 -4.99 -6.88
C TYR A 29 -8.97 -5.44 -7.78
N THR A 30 -7.73 -5.01 -7.49
CA THR A 30 -6.54 -5.39 -8.25
C THR A 30 -6.33 -6.90 -8.24
N THR A 31 -6.42 -7.56 -7.08
CA THR A 31 -6.26 -9.03 -7.02
C THR A 31 -7.33 -9.79 -7.79
N GLU A 32 -8.59 -9.33 -7.74
CA GLU A 32 -9.68 -9.89 -8.55
C GLU A 32 -9.42 -9.72 -10.06
N LYS A 33 -8.94 -8.55 -10.49
CA LYS A 33 -8.61 -8.28 -11.90
C LYS A 33 -7.38 -9.03 -12.40
N MET A 34 -6.41 -9.25 -11.51
CA MET A 34 -5.20 -10.03 -11.81
C MET A 34 -5.46 -11.54 -11.79
N GLY A 35 -6.61 -11.99 -11.28
CA GLY A 35 -6.96 -13.40 -11.15
C GLY A 35 -6.13 -14.13 -10.09
N VAL A 36 -5.62 -13.40 -9.08
CA VAL A 36 -4.78 -13.94 -8.00
C VAL A 36 -5.53 -13.98 -6.67
N PRO A 37 -5.15 -14.86 -5.73
CA PRO A 37 -5.77 -14.90 -4.42
C PRO A 37 -5.64 -13.58 -3.65
N TYR A 38 -6.70 -13.19 -2.95
CA TYR A 38 -6.64 -12.05 -2.03
C TYR A 38 -5.70 -12.39 -0.86
N PRO A 39 -4.67 -11.57 -0.58
CA PRO A 39 -3.62 -11.93 0.38
C PRO A 39 -4.12 -11.98 1.82
N SER A 40 -3.35 -12.64 2.69
CA SER A 40 -3.66 -12.78 4.13
C SER A 40 -3.78 -11.42 4.83
N ALA A 41 -4.45 -11.39 5.98
CA ALA A 41 -4.59 -10.15 6.75
C ALA A 41 -3.23 -9.52 7.11
N GLU A 42 -2.22 -10.34 7.40
CA GLU A 42 -0.88 -9.88 7.72
C GLU A 42 -0.21 -9.16 6.53
N ILE A 43 -0.28 -9.74 5.32
CA ILE A 43 0.27 -9.12 4.12
C ILE A 43 -0.49 -7.83 3.81
N ARG A 44 -1.83 -7.86 3.92
CA ARG A 44 -2.68 -6.69 3.65
C ARG A 44 -2.34 -5.47 4.50
N GLN A 45 -2.03 -5.65 5.79
CA GLN A 45 -1.66 -4.51 6.65
C GLN A 45 -0.35 -3.85 6.19
N LYS A 46 0.55 -4.59 5.52
CA LYS A 46 1.82 -4.06 5.02
C LYS A 46 1.67 -3.22 3.74
N PHE A 47 0.48 -3.18 3.13
CA PHE A 47 0.20 -2.33 1.95
C PHE A 47 0.02 -0.84 2.29
N ILE A 48 -0.06 -0.47 3.58
CA ILE A 48 -0.24 0.93 4.00
C ILE A 48 1.13 1.58 4.19
N GLY A 49 1.49 2.51 3.29
CA GLY A 49 2.72 3.31 3.39
C GLY A 49 3.79 2.98 2.35
N PRO A 50 4.27 1.72 2.24
CA PRO A 50 5.30 1.37 1.26
C PRO A 50 4.85 1.53 -0.20
N PRO A 51 5.80 1.73 -1.13
CA PRO A 51 5.50 1.76 -2.57
C PRO A 51 4.79 0.49 -3.05
N LEU A 52 3.85 0.65 -3.99
CA LEU A 52 3.09 -0.48 -4.54
C LEU A 52 3.97 -1.54 -5.20
N HIS A 53 5.08 -1.14 -5.84
CA HIS A 53 6.05 -2.07 -6.44
C HIS A 53 6.60 -3.04 -5.39
N TYR A 54 7.10 -2.53 -4.26
CA TYR A 54 7.54 -3.36 -3.13
C TYR A 54 6.43 -4.30 -2.65
N ASN A 55 5.20 -3.81 -2.53
CA ASN A 55 4.09 -4.62 -2.03
C ASN A 55 3.72 -5.77 -2.99
N PHE A 56 3.64 -5.52 -4.30
CA PHE A 56 3.28 -6.55 -5.27
C PHE A 56 4.46 -7.48 -5.60
N HIS A 57 5.67 -6.93 -5.75
CA HIS A 57 6.86 -7.72 -6.07
C HIS A 57 7.34 -8.51 -4.86
N ASP A 58 7.68 -7.83 -3.75
CA ASP A 58 8.38 -8.47 -2.63
C ASP A 58 7.43 -9.16 -1.65
N LEU A 59 6.23 -8.63 -1.41
CA LEU A 59 5.27 -9.25 -0.47
C LEU A 59 4.34 -10.26 -1.13
N MET A 60 3.97 -10.06 -2.39
CA MET A 60 3.11 -10.98 -3.14
C MET A 60 3.87 -11.89 -4.12
N GLY A 61 5.18 -11.68 -4.30
CA GLY A 61 6.03 -12.53 -5.14
C GLY A 61 5.74 -12.41 -6.63
N MET A 62 5.14 -11.30 -7.08
CA MET A 62 4.88 -11.07 -8.50
C MET A 62 6.19 -10.78 -9.24
N ASN A 63 6.31 -11.25 -10.48
CA ASN A 63 7.39 -10.81 -11.36
C ASN A 63 7.20 -9.34 -11.78
N GLU A 64 8.19 -8.75 -12.45
CA GLU A 64 8.15 -7.34 -12.89
C GLU A 64 6.97 -7.01 -13.80
N ALA A 65 6.62 -7.90 -14.74
CA ALA A 65 5.53 -7.66 -15.68
C ALA A 65 4.15 -7.66 -14.98
N ASP A 66 3.93 -8.60 -14.07
CA ASP A 66 2.71 -8.66 -13.27
C ASP A 66 2.65 -7.54 -12.23
N THR A 67 3.78 -7.14 -11.64
CA THR A 67 3.86 -5.99 -10.74
C THR A 67 3.47 -4.70 -11.45
N ALA A 68 4.03 -4.43 -12.62
CA ALA A 68 3.68 -3.26 -13.42
C ALA A 68 2.18 -3.27 -13.78
N ARG A 69 1.67 -4.41 -14.25
CA ARG A 69 0.25 -4.58 -14.58
C ARG A 69 -0.67 -4.39 -13.37
N ALA A 70 -0.26 -4.81 -12.17
CA ALA A 70 -1.03 -4.62 -10.95
C ALA A 70 -1.11 -3.16 -10.52
N ILE A 71 -0.06 -2.37 -10.76
CA ILE A 71 0.00 -0.94 -10.41
C ILE A 71 -0.88 -0.09 -11.35
N ASP A 72 -1.02 -0.49 -12.61
CA ASP A 72 -1.83 0.21 -13.60
C ASP A 72 -3.35 0.00 -13.45
N LEU A 73 -3.78 -0.93 -12.56
CA LEU A 73 -5.18 -1.29 -12.31
C LEU A 73 -5.81 -0.49 -11.17
#